data_AF-A0A133KH49-F1
#
_entry.id   AF-A0A133KH49-F1
#
_cell.length_a   1.000
_cell.length_b   1.000
_cell.length_c   1.000
_cell.angle_alpha   90.00
_cell.angle_beta   90.00
_cell.angle_gamma   90.00
#
_symmetry.space_group_name_H-M   'P 1'
#
loop_
_entity.id
_entity.type
_entity.pdbx_description
1 polymer ?
#
loop_
_entity_poly.entity_id
_entity_poly.type
_entity_poly.pdbx_seq_one_letter_code
_entity_poly.pdbx_strand_id
1 'polypeptide(L)'
;MKLTQNLSKDEKKMIRKMFWRSATMYISVNPITMGGGGFCYSMIPFIHHFYKNKEDRKLALERHTAYFSTTIPFASFVMGIAGSMEKENSEKPNPHFARLK
;
A
#
# COMPACT_ATOMS: atom_id res chain seq x y z
N MET A 1 24.85 -4.40 1.03
CA MET A 1 23.85 -3.92 2.01
C MET A 1 22.72 -4.95 2.10
N LYS A 2 22.49 -5.61 3.23
CA LYS A 2 21.38 -6.58 3.34
C LYS A 2 20.09 -5.84 3.72
N LEU A 3 19.41 -5.29 2.72
CA LEU A 3 18.19 -4.45 2.87
C LEU A 3 17.04 -5.11 3.63
N THR A 4 17.05 -6.44 3.80
CA THR A 4 15.94 -7.20 4.38
C THR A 4 16.24 -7.81 5.76
N GLN A 5 17.28 -7.37 6.48
CA GLN A 5 17.67 -8.01 7.74
C GLN A 5 16.65 -7.81 8.88
N ASN A 6 15.94 -6.68 8.90
CA ASN A 6 14.98 -6.34 9.95
C ASN A 6 13.53 -6.73 9.64
N LEU A 7 13.29 -7.46 8.55
CA LEU A 7 11.95 -7.88 8.12
C LEU A 7 11.68 -9.32 8.54
N SER A 8 10.48 -9.57 9.06
CA SER A 8 9.94 -10.91 9.30
C SER A 8 9.82 -11.69 7.98
N LYS A 9 9.77 -13.02 8.07
CA LYS A 9 9.56 -13.90 6.91
C LYS A 9 8.25 -13.55 6.18
N ASP A 10 7.21 -13.21 6.93
CA ASP A 10 5.89 -12.87 6.38
C ASP A 10 5.91 -11.53 5.64
N GLU A 11 6.59 -10.52 6.20
CA GLU A 11 6.74 -9.21 5.56
C GLU A 11 7.51 -9.30 4.24
N LYS A 12 8.58 -10.12 4.19
CA LYS A 12 9.31 -10.38 2.94
C LYS A 12 8.43 -11.03 1.88
N LYS A 13 7.57 -11.98 2.29
CA LYS A 13 6.62 -12.63 1.39
C LYS A 13 5.60 -11.63 0.86
N MET A 14 5.15 -10.70 1.69
CA MET A 14 4.20 -9.65 1.30
C MET A 14 4.81 -8.61 0.36
N ILE A 15 6.02 -8.13 0.63
CA ILE A 15 6.72 -7.18 -0.25
C ILE A 15 6.90 -7.79 -1.64
N ARG A 16 7.29 -9.08 -1.72
CA ARG A 16 7.36 -9.80 -3.01
C ARG A 16 6.01 -9.87 -3.71
N LYS A 17 4.92 -10.18 -2.97
CA LYS A 17 3.56 -10.19 -3.54
C LYS A 17 3.16 -8.81 -4.06
N MET A 18 3.43 -7.75 -3.30
CA MET A 18 3.16 -6.37 -3.70
C MET A 18 3.93 -6.00 -4.97
N PHE A 19 5.22 -6.33 -5.03
CA PHE A 19 6.06 -6.10 -6.20
C PHE A 19 5.49 -6.78 -7.45
N TRP A 20 5.13 -8.06 -7.38
CA TRP A 20 4.53 -8.76 -8.51
C TRP A 20 3.15 -8.21 -8.91
N ARG A 21 2.35 -7.74 -7.94
CA ARG A 21 1.05 -7.11 -8.22
C ARG A 21 1.19 -5.73 -8.85
N SER A 22 2.29 -5.01 -8.57
CA SER A 22 2.55 -3.69 -9.15
C SER A 22 2.66 -3.73 -10.68
N ALA A 23 3.14 -4.84 -11.25
CA ALA A 23 3.21 -5.04 -12.71
C ALA A 23 1.82 -5.04 -13.37
N THR A 24 0.77 -5.40 -12.63
CA THR A 24 -0.62 -5.44 -13.11
C THR A 24 -1.41 -4.16 -12.84
N MET A 25 -0.78 -3.12 -12.28
CA MET A 25 -1.46 -1.88 -11.87
C MET A 25 -2.22 -1.18 -13.00
N TYR A 26 -1.62 -1.10 -14.20
CA TYR A 26 -2.20 -0.34 -15.31
C TYR A 26 -3.29 -1.09 -16.09
N ILE A 27 -3.61 -2.33 -15.72
CA ILE A 27 -4.70 -3.10 -16.34
C ILE A 27 -6.06 -2.43 -16.07
N SER A 28 -6.21 -1.80 -14.91
CA SER A 28 -7.46 -1.16 -14.47
C SER A 28 -7.37 0.37 -14.48
N VAL A 29 -6.74 0.95 -15.50
CA VAL A 29 -6.63 2.41 -15.62
C VAL A 29 -8.00 3.03 -15.88
N ASN A 30 -8.33 4.09 -15.16
CA ASN A 30 -9.53 4.88 -15.38
C ASN A 30 -9.16 6.37 -15.58
N PRO A 31 -10.01 7.18 -16.23
CA PRO A 31 -9.69 8.59 -16.45
C PRO A 31 -9.77 9.44 -15.16
N ILE A 32 -10.43 8.95 -14.11
CA ILE A 32 -10.70 9.71 -12.87
C ILE A 32 -9.59 9.52 -11.82
N THR A 33 -9.09 8.30 -11.64
CA THR A 33 -8.06 7.95 -10.64
C THR A 33 -6.76 7.41 -11.24
N MET A 34 -6.69 7.27 -12.58
CA MET A 34 -5.54 6.75 -13.32
C MET A 34 -5.12 5.37 -12.78
N GLY A 35 -3.95 5.28 -12.13
CA GLY A 35 -3.42 4.06 -11.55
C GLY A 35 -3.95 3.76 -10.14
N GLY A 36 -4.82 4.59 -9.56
CA GLY A 36 -5.28 4.48 -8.17
C GLY A 36 -5.94 3.13 -7.85
N GLY A 37 -6.78 2.61 -8.76
CA GLY A 37 -7.40 1.28 -8.59
C GLY A 37 -6.38 0.14 -8.52
N GLY A 38 -5.38 0.17 -9.42
CA GLY A 38 -4.29 -0.81 -9.43
C GLY A 38 -3.33 -0.65 -8.25
N PHE A 39 -3.16 0.58 -7.76
CA PHE A 39 -2.40 0.89 -6.56
C PHE A 39 -3.06 0.25 -5.35
N CYS A 40 -4.35 0.48 -5.15
CA CYS A 40 -5.15 -0.15 -4.09
C CYS A 40 -5.04 -1.68 -4.17
N TYR A 41 -5.25 -2.28 -5.35
CA TYR A 41 -5.16 -3.74 -5.53
C TYR A 41 -3.82 -4.35 -5.09
N SER A 42 -2.72 -3.65 -5.38
CA SER A 42 -1.37 -4.10 -5.02
C SER A 42 -1.11 -3.98 -3.53
N MET A 43 -1.75 -3.02 -2.85
CA MET A 43 -1.63 -2.75 -1.41
C MET A 43 -2.53 -3.63 -0.54
N ILE A 44 -3.60 -4.22 -1.06
CA ILE A 44 -4.50 -5.14 -0.34
C ILE A 44 -3.76 -6.15 0.57
N PRO A 45 -2.81 -6.99 0.08
CA PRO A 45 -2.15 -7.98 0.93
C PRO A 45 -1.36 -7.35 2.07
N PHE A 46 -0.88 -6.12 1.89
CA PHE A 46 -0.16 -5.36 2.90
C PHE A 46 -1.13 -4.86 3.98
N ILE A 47 -2.18 -4.17 3.58
CA ILE A 47 -3.21 -3.60 4.47
C ILE A 47 -3.87 -4.69 5.33
N HIS A 48 -4.23 -5.84 4.73
CA HIS A 48 -4.88 -6.92 5.45
C HIS A 48 -4.00 -7.57 6.53
N HIS A 49 -2.67 -7.48 6.39
CA HIS A 49 -1.75 -8.03 7.37
C HIS A 49 -1.61 -7.13 8.59
N PHE A 50 -1.40 -5.82 8.37
CA PHE A 50 -1.16 -4.85 9.43
C PHE A 50 -2.46 -4.43 10.14
N TYR A 51 -3.51 -4.15 9.38
CA TYR A 51 -4.82 -3.83 9.95
C TYR A 51 -5.62 -5.10 10.18
N LYS A 52 -6.02 -5.38 11.43
CA LYS A 52 -6.89 -6.52 11.76
C LYS A 52 -8.38 -6.15 11.79
N ASN A 53 -8.68 -4.92 12.20
CA ASN A 53 -10.05 -4.38 12.27
C ASN A 53 -10.60 -4.08 10.88
N LYS A 54 -11.90 -4.33 10.69
CA LYS A 54 -12.58 -4.06 9.41
C LYS A 54 -12.66 -2.56 9.10
N GLU A 55 -12.93 -1.73 10.11
CA GLU A 55 -13.04 -0.28 9.93
C GLU A 55 -11.71 0.35 9.50
N ASP A 56 -10.61 -0.02 10.16
CA ASP A 56 -9.30 0.54 9.83
C ASP A 56 -8.81 0.07 8.44
N ARG A 57 -9.17 -1.16 8.03
CA ARG A 57 -8.93 -1.66 6.66
C ARG A 57 -9.69 -0.84 5.63
N LYS A 58 -10.97 -0.56 5.87
CA LYS A 58 -11.81 0.23 4.95
C LYS A 58 -11.18 1.60 4.73
N LEU A 59 -10.81 2.29 5.80
CA LEU A 59 -10.18 3.60 5.74
C LEU A 59 -8.81 3.56 5.04
N ALA A 60 -8.00 2.53 5.26
CA ALA A 60 -6.74 2.35 4.55
C ALA A 60 -6.92 2.11 3.05
N LEU A 61 -7.89 1.26 2.68
CA LEU A 61 -8.20 1.01 1.27
C LEU A 61 -8.71 2.27 0.57
N GLU A 62 -9.56 3.05 1.23
CA GLU A 62 -10.10 4.30 0.70
C GLU A 62 -8.98 5.29 0.35
N ARG A 63 -7.99 5.50 1.23
CA ARG A 63 -6.81 6.34 0.95
C ARG A 63 -6.04 5.90 -0.30
N HIS A 64 -5.96 4.60 -0.53
CA HIS A 64 -5.23 4.03 -1.67
C HIS A 64 -6.03 4.01 -2.98
N THR A 65 -7.28 4.46 -2.98
CA THR A 65 -8.07 4.67 -4.21
C THR A 65 -7.89 6.06 -4.83
N ALA A 66 -7.15 6.94 -4.16
CA ALA A 66 -6.87 8.28 -4.64
C ALA A 66 -6.15 8.28 -6.00
N TYR A 67 -6.23 9.41 -6.70
CA TYR A 67 -5.54 9.62 -7.97
C TYR A 67 -4.04 9.33 -7.84
N PHE A 68 -3.53 8.48 -8.73
CA PHE A 68 -2.11 8.12 -8.76
C PHE A 68 -1.59 8.10 -10.19
N SER A 69 -0.64 9.01 -10.48
CA SER A 69 0.10 9.05 -11.74
C SER A 69 1.59 9.09 -11.46
N THR A 70 2.33 8.10 -11.97
CA THR A 70 3.79 8.08 -11.97
C THR A 70 4.27 7.32 -13.19
N THR A 71 5.54 7.50 -13.56
CA THR A 71 6.18 6.66 -14.57
C THR A 71 6.22 5.22 -14.07
N ILE A 72 5.70 4.29 -14.86
CA ILE A 72 5.41 2.88 -14.48
C ILE A 72 6.53 2.20 -13.68
N PRO A 73 7.82 2.28 -14.06
CA PRO A 73 8.89 1.61 -13.33
C PRO A 73 9.04 2.11 -11.88
N PHE A 74 8.72 3.37 -11.61
CA PHE A 74 8.82 3.99 -10.29
C PHE A 74 7.64 3.68 -9.37
N ALA A 75 6.53 3.16 -9.90
CA ALA A 75 5.35 2.84 -9.10
C ALA A 75 5.66 1.85 -7.97
N SER A 76 6.50 0.84 -8.24
CA SER A 76 6.93 -0.16 -7.27
C SER A 76 7.69 0.45 -6.08
N PHE A 77 8.46 1.50 -6.32
CA PHE A 77 9.20 2.23 -5.28
C PHE A 77 8.25 3.04 -4.40
N VAL A 78 7.32 3.78 -4.99
CA VAL A 78 6.32 4.56 -4.24
C VAL A 78 5.45 3.66 -3.37
N MET A 79 5.06 2.49 -3.88
CA MET A 79 4.36 1.47 -3.10
C MET A 79 5.14 0.99 -1.88
N GLY A 80 6.46 0.81 -2.02
CA GLY A 80 7.32 0.44 -0.90
C GLY A 80 7.35 1.50 0.21
N ILE A 81 7.38 2.77 -0.17
CA ILE A 81 7.30 3.89 0.78
C ILE A 81 5.93 3.90 1.46
N ALA A 82 4.85 3.84 0.67
CA ALA A 82 3.48 3.85 1.18
C ALA A 82 3.22 2.68 2.15
N GLY A 83 3.71 1.47 1.82
CA GLY A 83 3.64 0.33 2.74
C GLY A 83 4.40 0.57 4.03
N SER A 84 5.60 1.16 3.97
CA SER A 84 6.35 1.48 5.19
C SER A 84 5.59 2.48 6.09
N MET A 85 4.94 3.48 5.48
CA MET A 85 4.09 4.44 6.21
C MET A 85 2.85 3.77 6.81
N GLU A 86 2.19 2.88 6.08
CA GLU A 86 1.02 2.15 6.57
C GLU A 86 1.37 1.17 7.71
N LYS A 87 2.58 0.58 7.69
CA LYS A 87 3.09 -0.21 8.81
C LYS A 87 3.25 0.67 10.05
N GLU A 88 3.93 1.81 9.95
CA GLU A 88 4.09 2.71 11.09
C GLU A 88 2.74 3.21 11.61
N ASN A 89 1.79 3.53 10.73
CA ASN A 89 0.45 3.97 11.12
C ASN A 89 -0.36 2.87 11.84
N SER A 90 -0.10 1.60 11.52
CA SER A 90 -0.73 0.47 12.22
C SER A 90 -0.18 0.25 13.63
N GLU A 91 1.10 0.55 13.85
CA GLU A 91 1.78 0.37 15.15
C GLU A 91 1.60 1.59 16.06
N LYS A 92 1.58 2.79 15.49
CA LYS A 92 1.37 4.06 16.17
C LYS A 92 0.13 4.73 15.57
N PRO A 93 -1.05 4.61 16.22
CA PRO A 93 -2.22 5.36 15.81
C PRO A 93 -1.90 6.86 15.96
N ASN A 94 -1.58 7.54 14.87
CA ASN A 94 -1.21 8.94 14.92
C ASN A 94 -2.48 9.77 15.18
N PRO A 95 -2.59 10.49 16.32
CA PRO A 95 -3.79 11.25 16.68
C PRO A 95 -4.09 12.39 15.69
N HIS A 96 -3.13 12.81 14.86
CA HIS A 96 -3.33 13.88 13.88
C HIS A 96 -4.13 13.46 12.64
N PHE A 97 -4.02 12.20 12.19
CA PHE A 97 -4.76 11.71 11.01
C PHE A 97 -6.12 11.08 11.37
N ALA A 98 -6.38 10.86 12.66
CA ALA A 98 -7.70 10.47 13.16
C ALA A 98 -8.78 11.56 12.95
N ARG A 99 -8.37 12.81 12.68
CA ARG A 99 -9.27 13.96 12.44
C ARG A 99 -9.88 14.05 11.04
N LEU A 100 -9.55 13.12 10.14
CA LEU A 100 -10.22 12.99 8.84
C LEU A 100 -11.25 11.83 8.84
N LYS A 101 -11.58 11.28 10.01
CA LYS A 101 -12.77 10.42 10.19
C LYS A 101 -14.03 11.28 10.32
#